data_AF-A0A9N9JM67-F1
#
_entry.id   AF-A0A9N9JM67-F1
#
_cell.length_a   1.000
_cell.length_b   1.000
_cell.length_c   1.000
_cell.angle_alpha   90.00
_cell.angle_beta   90.00
_cell.angle_gamma   90.00
#
_symmetry.space_group_name_H-M   'P 1'
#
loop_
_entity.id
_entity.type
_entity.pdbx_description
1 polymer ?
#
loop_
_entity_poly.entity_id
_entity_poly.type
_entity_poly.pdbx_seq_one_letter_code
_entity_poly.pdbx_strand_id
1 'polypeptide(L)'
;MLIIAIILCYTTNANLPWWALLLTVAIAIIMVLPIGIIQAISNWSIGLNVIVELVCGFLLPGNPIGNVYFKTYGYVSLFQCLLFVQDLKL
;
A
#
# COMPACT_ATOMS: atom_id res chain seq x y z
N MET A 1 -14.24 -4.33 0.54
CA MET A 1 -13.64 -2.99 0.35
C MET A 1 -13.03 -2.76 -1.04
N LEU A 2 -12.51 -3.78 -1.73
CA LEU A 2 -11.98 -3.64 -3.10
C LEU A 2 -13.01 -3.13 -4.12
N ILE A 3 -14.27 -3.56 -4.04
CA ILE A 3 -15.34 -3.10 -4.95
C ILE A 3 -15.63 -1.60 -4.76
N ILE A 4 -15.61 -1.10 -3.51
CA ILE A 4 -15.80 0.33 -3.20
C ILE A 4 -14.60 1.16 -3.68
N ALA A 5 -13.38 0.62 -3.59
CA ALA A 5 -12.16 1.25 -4.09
C ALA A 5 -12.16 1.40 -5.63
N ILE A 6 -12.67 0.40 -6.34
CA ILE A 6 -12.83 0.44 -7.80
C ILE A 6 -13.88 1.48 -8.20
N ILE A 7 -15.00 1.56 -7.47
CA ILE A 7 -16.04 2.57 -7.69
C ILE A 7 -15.49 3.99 -7.44
N LEU A 8 -14.69 4.18 -6.39
CA LEU A 8 -14.07 5.47 -6.05
C LEU A 8 -13.07 5.95 -7.10
N CYS A 9 -12.30 5.04 -7.72
CA CYS A 9 -11.45 5.39 -8.86
C CYS A 9 -12.27 5.93 -10.05
N TYR A 10 -13.48 5.41 -10.27
CA TYR A 10 -14.37 5.89 -11.32
C TYR A 10 -15.07 7.20 -10.97
N THR A 11 -15.42 7.45 -9.70
CA THR A 11 -16.19 8.64 -9.30
C THR A 11 -15.35 9.89 -9.08
N THR A 12 -14.05 9.76 -8.77
CA THR A 12 -13.25 10.90 -8.28
C THR A 12 -12.31 11.53 -9.32
N ASN A 13 -12.36 11.16 -10.61
CA ASN A 13 -11.35 11.59 -11.60
C ASN A 13 -9.91 11.34 -11.12
N ALA A 14 -9.72 10.39 -10.20
CA ALA A 14 -8.41 9.90 -9.85
C ALA A 14 -7.94 9.16 -11.11
N ASN A 15 -6.97 9.73 -11.83
CA ASN A 15 -6.33 9.14 -13.02
C ASN A 15 -5.54 7.86 -12.65
N LEU A 16 -6.12 6.99 -11.81
CA LEU A 16 -5.58 5.72 -11.39
C LEU A 16 -6.28 4.62 -12.21
N PRO A 17 -5.55 3.91 -13.08
CA PRO A 17 -6.12 2.77 -13.77
C PRO A 17 -6.46 1.69 -12.73
N TRP A 18 -7.59 1.01 -12.91
CA TRP A 18 -8.06 -0.08 -12.04
C TRP A 18 -6.98 -1.17 -11.79
N TRP A 19 -6.12 -1.41 -12.78
CA TRP A 19 -5.03 -2.37 -12.70
C TRP A 19 -3.93 -1.93 -11.70
N ALA A 20 -3.68 -0.62 -11.55
CA ALA A 20 -2.70 -0.12 -10.58
C ALA A 20 -3.12 -0.44 -9.14
N LEU A 21 -4.43 -0.42 -8.86
CA LEU A 21 -4.99 -0.74 -7.55
C LEU A 21 -4.77 -2.22 -7.18
N LEU A 22 -5.00 -3.13 -8.14
CA LEU A 22 -4.71 -4.55 -7.96
C LEU A 22 -3.20 -4.81 -7.79
N LEU A 23 -2.37 -4.10 -8.56
CA LEU A 23 -0.92 -4.18 -8.44
C LEU A 23 -0.45 -3.73 -7.04
N THR A 24 -0.99 -2.63 -6.51
CA THR A 24 -0.67 -2.16 -5.14
C THR A 24 -0.93 -3.26 -4.11
N VAL A 25 -2.08 -3.92 -4.20
CA VAL A 25 -2.47 -4.97 -3.25
C VAL A 25 -1.56 -6.19 -3.37
N ALA A 26 -1.22 -6.60 -4.60
CA ALA A 26 -0.29 -7.71 -4.82
C ALA A 26 1.12 -7.39 -4.26
N ILE A 27 1.63 -6.19 -4.52
CA ILE A 27 2.92 -5.72 -3.98
C ILE A 27 2.86 -5.68 -2.46
N ALA A 28 1.78 -5.14 -1.88
CA ALA A 28 1.60 -5.10 -0.44
C ALA A 28 1.69 -6.52 0.16
N ILE A 29 0.95 -7.50 -0.36
CA ILE A 29 1.00 -8.89 0.14
C ILE A 29 2.42 -9.47 0.12
N ILE A 30 3.16 -9.27 -0.97
CA ILE A 30 4.54 -9.77 -1.09
C ILE A 30 5.47 -9.04 -0.11
N MET A 31 5.27 -7.74 0.08
CA MET A 31 6.08 -6.88 0.95
C MET A 31 5.76 -7.07 2.44
N VAL A 32 4.55 -7.50 2.83
CA VAL A 32 4.20 -7.78 4.24
C VAL A 32 5.22 -8.72 4.88
N LEU A 33 5.55 -9.82 4.19
CA LEU A 33 6.35 -10.90 4.76
C LEU A 33 7.79 -10.48 5.12
N PRO A 34 8.61 -9.93 4.20
CA PRO A 34 9.96 -9.49 4.53
C PRO A 34 9.98 -8.34 5.53
N ILE A 35 9.07 -7.38 5.40
CA ILE A 35 9.02 -6.21 6.30
C ILE A 35 8.58 -6.62 7.71
N GLY A 36 7.62 -7.55 7.82
CA GLY A 36 7.20 -8.09 9.10
C GLY A 36 8.32 -8.84 9.83
N ILE A 37 9.14 -9.59 9.10
CA ILE A 37 10.32 -10.27 9.67
C ILE A 37 11.33 -9.24 10.19
N ILE A 38 11.67 -8.22 9.39
CA ILE A 38 12.62 -7.18 9.79
C ILE A 38 12.11 -6.42 11.02
N GLN A 39 10.82 -6.02 11.01
CA GLN A 39 10.22 -5.33 12.14
C GLN A 39 10.20 -6.20 13.40
N ALA A 40 9.93 -7.50 13.27
CA ALA A 40 9.88 -8.44 14.39
C ALA A 40 11.26 -8.74 15.02
N ILE A 41 12.35 -8.68 14.24
CA ILE A 41 13.71 -8.94 14.73
C ILE A 41 14.37 -7.64 15.22
N SER A 42 14.28 -6.57 14.43
CA SER A 42 15.01 -5.33 14.69
C SER A 42 14.21 -4.28 15.47
N ASN A 43 12.90 -4.49 15.69
CA ASN A 43 11.98 -3.47 16.23
C ASN A 43 12.02 -2.13 15.48
N TRP A 44 12.52 -2.14 14.25
CA TRP A 44 12.70 -0.92 13.46
C TRP A 44 11.56 -0.77 12.46
N SER A 45 10.87 0.36 12.54
CA SER A 45 9.78 0.68 11.61
C SER A 45 10.35 1.33 10.36
N ILE A 46 10.36 0.58 9.26
CA ILE A 46 10.82 1.07 7.95
C ILE A 46 9.80 2.08 7.42
N GLY A 47 10.30 3.17 6.81
CA GLY A 47 9.50 4.18 6.13
C GLY A 47 8.81 3.66 4.86
N LEU A 48 7.88 2.71 5.00
CA LEU A 48 7.16 2.04 3.91
C LEU A 48 6.41 3.02 3.01
N ASN A 49 5.97 4.15 3.57
CA ASN A 49 5.38 5.24 2.82
C ASN A 49 6.26 5.68 1.64
N VAL A 50 7.55 5.91 1.87
CA VAL A 50 8.47 6.43 0.85
C VAL A 50 8.67 5.43 -0.27
N ILE A 51 8.76 4.14 0.05
CA ILE A 51 8.94 3.07 -0.94
C ILE A 51 7.69 2.94 -1.82
N VAL A 52 6.50 2.93 -1.22
CA VAL A 52 5.23 2.84 -1.95
C VAL A 52 5.00 4.08 -2.83
N GLU A 53 5.37 5.25 -2.31
CA GLU A 53 5.26 6.53 -3.01
C GLU A 53 6.24 6.63 -4.19
N LEU A 54 7.45 6.07 -4.04
CA LEU A 54 8.43 5.94 -5.13
C LEU A 54 7.92 4.98 -6.22
N VAL A 55 7.42 3.80 -5.84
CA VAL A 55 6.87 2.82 -6.78
C VAL A 55 5.68 3.40 -7.56
N CYS A 56 4.78 4.11 -6.88
CA CYS A 56 3.68 4.81 -7.57
C CYS A 56 4.18 5.94 -8.47
N GLY A 57 5.19 6.70 -8.04
CA GLY A 57 5.79 7.76 -8.84
C GLY A 57 6.37 7.25 -10.16
N PHE A 58 6.90 6.02 -10.20
CA PHE A 58 7.33 5.36 -11.43
C PHE A 58 6.17 4.84 -12.29
N LEU A 59 5.09 4.35 -11.67
CA LEU A 59 3.92 3.80 -12.38
C LEU A 59 3.01 4.88 -12.99
N LEU A 60 2.85 6.00 -12.27
CA LEU A 60 1.91 7.08 -12.58
C LEU A 60 2.64 8.43 -12.51
N PRO A 61 3.52 8.74 -13.48
CA PRO A 61 4.24 10.00 -13.50
C PRO A 61 3.29 11.18 -13.64
N GLY A 62 3.44 12.18 -12.76
CA GLY A 62 2.70 13.45 -12.84
C GLY A 62 1.27 13.44 -12.28
N ASN A 63 0.82 12.35 -11.66
CA ASN A 63 -0.50 12.30 -11.02
C ASN A 63 -0.42 12.24 -9.48
N PRO A 64 -0.42 13.40 -8.79
CA PRO A 64 -0.31 13.45 -7.33
C PRO A 64 -1.52 12.86 -6.61
N ILE A 65 -2.73 13.01 -7.17
CA ILE A 65 -3.96 12.45 -6.61
C ILE A 65 -3.87 10.92 -6.64
N GLY A 66 -3.41 10.37 -7.78
CA GLY A 66 -3.20 8.93 -7.91
C GLY A 66 -2.20 8.38 -6.88
N ASN A 67 -1.10 9.10 -6.65
CA ASN A 67 -0.10 8.73 -5.68
C ASN A 67 -0.66 8.62 -4.24
N VAL A 68 -1.53 9.55 -3.84
CA VAL A 68 -2.18 9.50 -2.52
C VAL A 68 -3.08 8.26 -2.39
N TYR A 69 -3.84 7.91 -3.43
CA TYR A 69 -4.66 6.69 -3.40
C TYR A 69 -3.81 5.43 -3.32
N PHE A 70 -2.77 5.32 -4.15
CA PHE A 70 -1.86 4.17 -4.15
C PHE A 70 -1.16 4.02 -2.79
N LYS A 71 -0.70 5.13 -2.19
CA LYS A 71 -0.14 5.16 -0.84
C LYS A 71 -1.13 4.68 0.20
N THR A 72 -2.37 5.17 0.18
CA THR A 72 -3.36 4.79 1.18
C THR A 72 -3.66 3.28 1.12
N TYR A 73 -3.84 2.73 -0.09
CA TYR A 73 -4.12 1.30 -0.24
C TYR A 73 -2.90 0.41 0.01
N GLY A 74 -1.69 0.85 -0.35
CA GLY A 74 -0.46 0.09 -0.12
C GLY A 74 0.03 0.17 1.32
N TYR A 75 0.23 1.38 1.85
CA TYR A 75 0.83 1.58 3.16
C TYR A 75 -0.13 1.27 4.32
N VAL A 76 -1.37 1.77 4.29
CA VAL A 76 -2.29 1.62 5.44
C VAL A 76 -2.69 0.16 5.63
N SER A 77 -2.86 -0.59 4.54
CA SER A 77 -3.13 -2.03 4.60
C SER A 77 -1.94 -2.80 5.18
N LEU A 78 -0.71 -2.49 4.74
CA LEU A 78 0.53 -3.06 5.29
C LEU A 78 0.65 -2.79 6.79
N PHE A 79 0.44 -1.53 7.20
CA PHE A 79 0.54 -1.12 8.59
C PHE A 79 -0.47 -1.86 9.47
N GLN A 80 -1.73 -1.96 9.02
CA GLN A 80 -2.76 -2.70 9.75
C GLN A 80 -2.46 -4.20 9.83
N CYS A 81 -1.89 -4.78 8.77
CA CYS A 81 -1.50 -6.19 8.76
C CYS A 81 -0.35 -6.46 9.74
N LEU A 82 0.65 -5.58 9.81
CA LEU A 82 1.78 -5.70 10.74
C LEU A 82 1.33 -5.57 12.21
N LEU A 83 0.37 -4.69 12.49
CA LEU A 83 -0.27 -4.62 13.81
C LEU A 83 -0.97 -5.92 14.16
N PHE A 84 -1.77 -6.47 13.24
CA PHE A 84 -2.46 -7.75 13.44
C PHE A 84 -1.49 -8.92 13.68
N VAL A 85 -0.37 -8.97 12.94
CA VAL A 85 0.68 -9.99 13.15
C VAL A 85 1.39 -9.80 14.50
N GLN A 86 1.57 -8.56 14.96
CA GLN A 86 2.07 -8.29 16.31
C GLN A 86 1.10 -8.79 17.38
N ASP A 87 -0.19 -8.52 17.21
CA ASP A 87 -1.23 -8.97 18.17
C ASP A 87 -1.36 -10.50 18.21
N LEU A 88 -1.13 -11.21 17.09
CA LEU A 88 -1.10 -12.68 17.05
C LEU A 88 0.14 -13.30 17.73
N LYS A 89 1.16 -12.50 18.02
CA LYS A 89 2.39 -12.95 18.67
C LYS A 89 2.29 -12.94 20.20
N LEU A 90 1.20 -12.37 20.76
CA LEU A 90 0.78 -12.45 22.17
C LEU A 90 0.05 -13.77 22.46
#